data_AF-A0A941IF87-F1
#
_entry.id   AF-A0A941IF87-F1
#
_cell.length_a   1.000
_cell.length_b   1.000
_cell.length_c   1.000
_cell.angle_alpha   90.00
_cell.angle_beta   90.00
_cell.angle_gamma   90.00
#
_symmetry.space_group_name_H-M   'P 1'
#
loop_
_entity.id
_entity.type
_entity.pdbx_description
1 polymer ?
#
loop_
_entity_poly.entity_id
_entity_poly.type
_entity_poly.pdbx_seq_one_letter_code
_entity_poly.pdbx_strand_id
1 'polypeptide(L)'
;MKRLAHAPHRLYFFLGALAVSILFSWWWWQLQSPRPIEMPLHAVLMPLGVFPLFILGFTFTAGPKWLSLNEPPHNFLLHGGTYFSGLLLALFASTWGLNPLRMSGFALMLAAWCAVTFRWARLILLSPVKDKNHAQALLFAMTGGILSLACAFFWSAGVREAWVAARQMAFFAFLLPVFLTVCHRMLPFFSSNVIRSYTVWRPYWLLNLWIGSSWALAFTGILEWHVVEAVLASMLSLSFANTSWRWGLFRSLENRLLAMLHLSFAWLSVVFALQAVSAFGVPIGSAMIHALALGFMGTMLVGFVSRVSFGHSGRPLQASNALWCIYLALHIAALLRVVASVTATPQMLQWSASIWLLLILAWIGLMLPIYLTPRADGQAG
;
A
#
# COMPACT_ATOMS: atom_id res chain seq x y z
N MET A 1 -16.57 17.21 11.41
CA MET A 1 -15.49 17.73 10.55
C MET A 1 -14.34 18.40 11.32
N LYS A 2 -14.59 19.29 12.31
CA LYS A 2 -13.52 19.96 13.11
C LYS A 2 -12.43 19.00 13.64
N ARG A 3 -12.79 17.78 14.05
CA ARG A 3 -11.86 16.76 14.56
C ARG A 3 -10.85 16.20 13.55
N LEU A 4 -11.21 16.12 12.27
CA LEU A 4 -10.29 15.66 11.23
C LEU A 4 -9.17 16.68 10.98
N ALA A 5 -9.40 17.95 11.29
CA ALA A 5 -8.45 19.04 11.13
C ALA A 5 -7.45 19.17 12.29
N HIS A 6 -7.53 18.34 13.34
CA HIS A 6 -6.59 18.42 14.48
C HIS A 6 -5.35 17.54 14.33
N ALA A 7 -5.45 16.41 13.63
CA ALA A 7 -4.34 15.48 13.51
C ALA A 7 -4.26 14.92 12.09
N PRO A 8 -3.09 14.99 11.42
CA PRO A 8 -2.99 14.57 10.03
C PRO A 8 -3.39 13.12 9.79
N HIS A 9 -2.98 12.20 10.66
CA HIS A 9 -3.33 10.78 10.53
C HIS A 9 -4.86 10.56 10.53
N ARG A 10 -5.64 11.34 11.29
CA ARG A 10 -7.11 11.24 11.30
C ARG A 10 -7.69 11.61 9.94
N LEU A 11 -7.30 12.76 9.39
CA LEU A 11 -7.74 13.19 8.05
C LEU A 11 -7.36 12.14 7.00
N TYR A 12 -6.09 11.79 6.95
CA TYR A 12 -5.56 10.93 5.91
C TYR A 12 -6.11 9.51 5.96
N PHE A 13 -6.29 8.93 7.16
CA PHE A 13 -6.88 7.59 7.29
C PHE A 13 -8.39 7.62 7.04
N PHE A 14 -9.08 8.71 7.39
CA PHE A 14 -10.48 8.90 7.02
C PHE A 14 -10.65 9.00 5.50
N LEU A 15 -9.89 9.86 4.82
CA LEU A 15 -9.90 9.98 3.36
C LEU A 15 -9.47 8.68 2.69
N GLY A 16 -8.46 7.98 3.24
CA GLY A 16 -8.03 6.67 2.75
C GLY A 16 -9.13 5.61 2.87
N ALA A 17 -9.86 5.58 3.99
CA ALA A 17 -11.01 4.69 4.15
C ALA A 17 -12.11 5.01 3.13
N LEU A 18 -12.41 6.29 2.88
CA LEU A 18 -13.35 6.68 1.83
C LEU A 18 -12.86 6.28 0.43
N ALA A 19 -11.59 6.50 0.12
CA ALA A 19 -10.99 6.12 -1.16
C ALA A 19 -11.10 4.60 -1.39
N VAL A 20 -10.79 3.79 -0.38
CA VAL A 20 -10.98 2.33 -0.42
C VAL A 20 -12.44 1.99 -0.67
N SER A 21 -13.38 2.50 0.11
CA SER A 21 -14.81 2.22 -0.09
C SER A 21 -15.27 2.56 -1.50
N ILE A 22 -14.90 3.73 -2.01
CA ILE A 22 -15.30 4.22 -3.33
C ILE A 22 -14.68 3.35 -4.44
N LEU A 23 -13.38 3.11 -4.41
CA LEU A 23 -12.68 2.38 -5.47
C LEU A 23 -13.09 0.90 -5.54
N PHE A 24 -13.21 0.24 -4.38
CA PHE A 24 -13.63 -1.16 -4.36
C PHE A 24 -15.11 -1.32 -4.75
N SER A 25 -15.99 -0.41 -4.32
CA SER A 25 -17.40 -0.43 -4.75
C SER A 25 -17.54 -0.14 -6.24
N TRP A 26 -16.79 0.85 -6.75
CA TRP A 26 -16.72 1.15 -8.17
C TRP A 26 -16.25 -0.06 -8.97
N TRP A 27 -15.14 -0.71 -8.58
CA TRP A 27 -14.63 -1.87 -9.31
C TRP A 27 -15.59 -3.05 -9.25
N TRP A 28 -16.20 -3.31 -8.09
CA TRP A 28 -17.20 -4.35 -7.96
C TRP A 28 -18.41 -4.13 -8.89
N TRP A 29 -18.85 -2.88 -9.03
CA TRP A 29 -19.90 -2.49 -9.98
C TRP A 29 -19.47 -2.74 -11.42
N GLN A 30 -18.25 -2.35 -11.79
CA GLN A 30 -17.72 -2.56 -13.14
C GLN A 30 -17.58 -4.04 -13.51
N LEU A 31 -17.34 -4.92 -12.54
CA LEU A 31 -17.31 -6.36 -12.78
C LEU A 31 -18.67 -6.96 -13.15
N GLN A 32 -19.79 -6.25 -12.90
CA GLN A 32 -21.12 -6.69 -13.32
C GLN A 32 -21.37 -6.41 -14.81
N SER A 33 -20.78 -5.32 -15.33
CA SER A 33 -20.99 -4.83 -16.70
C SER A 33 -19.69 -4.22 -17.26
N PRO A 34 -18.67 -5.04 -17.59
CA PRO A 34 -17.33 -4.57 -17.88
C PRO A 34 -17.23 -3.76 -19.19
N ARG A 35 -16.54 -2.62 -19.14
CA ARG A 35 -16.19 -1.79 -20.32
C ARG A 35 -14.66 -1.77 -20.55
N PRO A 36 -14.19 -1.54 -21.80
CA PRO A 36 -12.77 -1.65 -22.14
C PRO A 36 -11.80 -0.75 -21.34
N ILE A 37 -12.19 0.47 -20.97
CA ILE A 37 -11.30 1.42 -20.26
C ILE A 37 -11.12 1.09 -18.77
N GLU A 38 -11.96 0.22 -18.23
CA GLU A 38 -12.06 -0.01 -16.80
C GLU A 38 -10.87 -0.83 -16.29
N MET A 39 -10.29 -1.71 -17.12
CA MET A 39 -9.14 -2.52 -16.73
C MET A 39 -7.86 -1.68 -16.57
N PRO A 40 -7.44 -0.84 -17.54
CA PRO A 40 -6.33 0.10 -17.32
C PRO A 40 -6.58 1.05 -16.14
N LEU A 41 -7.80 1.56 -16.00
CA LEU A 41 -8.13 2.49 -14.92
C LEU A 41 -8.06 1.81 -13.55
N HIS A 42 -8.60 0.60 -13.42
CA HIS A 42 -8.46 -0.22 -12.22
C HIS A 42 -6.99 -0.45 -11.88
N ALA A 43 -6.19 -0.85 -12.87
CA ALA A 43 -4.77 -1.15 -12.67
C ALA A 43 -3.94 0.07 -12.22
N VAL A 44 -4.35 1.29 -12.58
CA VAL A 44 -3.68 2.54 -12.20
C VAL A 44 -4.27 3.15 -10.91
N LEU A 45 -5.58 3.31 -10.82
CA LEU A 45 -6.24 3.97 -9.70
C LEU A 45 -6.34 3.13 -8.44
N MET A 46 -6.33 1.79 -8.50
CA MET A 46 -6.30 0.99 -7.28
C MET A 46 -5.01 1.25 -6.47
N PRO A 47 -3.80 1.05 -7.03
CA PRO A 47 -2.58 1.31 -6.27
C PRO A 47 -2.40 2.79 -5.93
N LEU A 48 -2.71 3.72 -6.85
CA LEU A 48 -2.51 5.16 -6.63
C LEU A 48 -3.63 5.83 -5.83
N GLY A 49 -4.82 5.25 -5.77
CA GLY A 49 -5.93 5.81 -5.02
C GLY A 49 -6.03 5.29 -3.59
N VAL A 50 -5.70 4.02 -3.36
CA VAL A 50 -5.84 3.38 -2.03
C VAL A 50 -4.70 3.78 -1.10
N PHE A 51 -3.46 3.49 -1.46
CA PHE A 51 -2.33 3.51 -0.53
C PHE A 51 -1.77 4.91 -0.21
N PRO A 52 -1.66 5.85 -1.17
CA PRO A 52 -0.97 7.12 -0.95
C PRO A 52 -1.55 7.94 0.19
N LEU A 53 -2.87 7.95 0.39
CA LEU A 53 -3.49 8.67 1.52
C LEU A 53 -3.01 8.12 2.87
N PHE A 54 -2.87 6.82 3.04
CA PHE A 54 -2.30 6.24 4.28
C PHE A 54 -0.82 6.57 4.44
N ILE A 55 -0.05 6.60 3.34
CA ILE A 55 1.35 7.02 3.34
C ILE A 55 1.48 8.50 3.74
N LEU A 56 0.59 9.37 3.26
CA LEU A 56 0.53 10.77 3.71
C LEU A 56 0.24 10.87 5.21
N GLY A 57 -0.65 10.02 5.73
CA GLY A 57 -0.88 9.86 7.16
C GLY A 57 0.42 9.64 7.93
N PHE A 58 1.26 8.73 7.44
CA PHE A 58 2.59 8.46 8.00
C PHE A 58 3.55 9.68 7.88
N THR A 59 3.72 10.26 6.69
CA THR A 59 4.75 11.30 6.44
C THR A 59 4.47 12.61 7.19
N PHE A 60 3.22 12.86 7.58
CA PHE A 60 2.82 14.02 8.38
C PHE A 60 2.73 13.76 9.89
N THR A 61 2.82 12.50 10.35
CA THR A 61 2.69 12.18 11.79
C THR A 61 3.87 11.45 12.37
N ALA A 62 4.15 10.23 11.92
CA ALA A 62 5.26 9.42 12.39
C ALA A 62 6.58 9.80 11.72
N GLY A 63 6.52 10.31 10.48
CA GLY A 63 7.68 10.73 9.70
C GLY A 63 8.59 11.74 10.40
N PRO A 64 8.09 12.90 10.89
CA PRO A 64 8.91 13.86 11.64
C PRO A 64 9.54 13.26 12.89
N LYS A 65 8.82 12.36 13.59
CA LYS A 65 9.33 11.65 14.78
C LYS A 65 10.47 10.70 14.43
N TRP A 66 10.43 10.01 13.28
CA TRP A 66 11.56 9.18 12.81
C TRP A 66 12.83 9.98 12.57
N LEU A 67 12.67 11.27 12.28
CA LEU A 67 13.72 12.21 11.97
C LEU A 67 14.07 13.11 13.17
N SER A 68 13.50 12.86 14.35
CA SER A 68 13.68 13.67 15.56
C SER A 68 13.40 15.16 15.34
N LEU A 69 12.39 15.47 14.52
CA LEU A 69 11.93 16.83 14.23
C LEU A 69 10.57 17.09 14.85
N ASN A 70 10.42 18.26 15.47
CA ASN A 70 9.14 18.79 15.96
C ASN A 70 8.51 19.71 14.91
N GLU A 71 8.27 19.18 13.71
CA GLU A 71 7.67 19.94 12.61
C GLU A 71 6.14 20.03 12.80
N PRO A 72 5.55 21.24 12.86
CA PRO A 72 4.10 21.38 12.83
C PRO A 72 3.56 20.88 11.49
N PRO A 73 2.40 20.21 11.45
CA PRO A 73 1.89 19.63 10.22
C PRO A 73 1.24 20.71 9.32
N HIS A 74 1.98 21.71 8.87
CA HIS A 74 1.44 22.75 7.98
C HIS A 74 0.91 22.14 6.68
N ASN A 75 -0.17 22.72 6.14
CA ASN A 75 -0.74 22.39 4.83
C ASN A 75 -1.22 20.94 4.64
N PHE A 76 -1.30 20.11 5.68
CA PHE A 76 -1.74 18.72 5.54
C PHE A 76 -3.18 18.61 4.98
N LEU A 77 -4.06 19.55 5.34
CA LEU A 77 -5.41 19.66 4.78
C LEU A 77 -5.38 19.90 3.27
N LEU A 78 -4.53 20.83 2.82
CA LEU A 78 -4.37 21.13 1.40
C LEU A 78 -3.88 19.90 0.65
N HIS A 79 -2.78 19.27 1.09
CA HIS A 79 -2.24 18.10 0.41
C HIS A 79 -3.23 16.92 0.37
N GLY A 80 -3.92 16.65 1.48
CA GLY A 80 -4.92 15.58 1.54
C GLY A 80 -6.15 15.87 0.68
N GLY A 81 -6.66 17.11 0.74
CA GLY A 81 -7.78 17.57 -0.07
C GLY A 81 -7.44 17.54 -1.57
N THR A 82 -6.29 18.08 -1.97
CA THR A 82 -5.85 18.07 -3.37
C THR A 82 -5.68 16.66 -3.91
N TYR A 83 -5.04 15.76 -3.15
CA TYR A 83 -4.84 14.38 -3.60
C TYR A 83 -6.17 13.63 -3.73
N PHE A 84 -7.05 13.73 -2.72
CA PHE A 84 -8.34 13.06 -2.71
C PHE A 84 -9.29 13.62 -3.78
N SER A 85 -9.34 14.94 -3.96
CA SER A 85 -10.11 15.56 -5.04
C SER A 85 -9.59 15.16 -6.42
N GLY A 86 -8.27 15.06 -6.60
CA GLY A 86 -7.66 14.55 -7.83
C GLY A 86 -8.07 13.12 -8.13
N LEU A 87 -8.07 12.24 -7.11
CA LEU A 87 -8.55 10.87 -7.22
C LEU A 87 -10.03 10.80 -7.65
N LEU A 88 -10.91 11.53 -6.97
CA LEU A 88 -12.33 11.55 -7.29
C LEU A 88 -12.58 12.08 -8.71
N LEU A 89 -11.86 13.14 -9.09
CA LEU A 89 -11.95 13.72 -10.43
C LEU A 89 -11.46 12.75 -11.50
N ALA A 90 -10.33 12.07 -11.29
CA ALA A 90 -9.80 11.07 -12.22
C ALA A 90 -10.77 9.90 -12.40
N LEU A 91 -11.34 9.38 -11.30
CA LEU A 91 -12.31 8.28 -11.33
C LEU A 91 -13.61 8.67 -12.03
N PHE A 92 -14.21 9.79 -11.62
CA PHE A 92 -15.45 10.29 -12.20
C PHE A 92 -15.28 10.60 -13.67
N ALA A 93 -14.27 11.42 -14.03
CA ALA A 93 -14.04 11.81 -15.41
C ALA A 93 -13.77 10.60 -16.33
N SER A 94 -13.08 9.57 -15.84
CA SER A 94 -12.86 8.34 -16.61
C SER A 94 -14.15 7.54 -16.84
N THR A 95 -15.05 7.52 -15.85
CA THR A 95 -16.34 6.82 -15.96
C THR A 95 -17.26 7.45 -17.01
N TRP A 96 -17.15 8.77 -17.20
CA TRP A 96 -17.95 9.55 -18.14
C TRP A 96 -17.21 9.92 -19.45
N GLY A 97 -15.99 9.43 -19.66
CA GLY A 97 -15.22 9.70 -20.89
C GLY A 97 -14.70 11.15 -21.02
N LEU A 98 -14.60 11.89 -19.92
CA LEU A 98 -14.20 13.31 -19.89
C LEU A 98 -12.67 13.45 -19.81
N ASN A 99 -11.96 13.21 -20.91
CA ASN A 99 -10.49 13.15 -20.94
C ASN A 99 -9.77 14.38 -20.34
N PRO A 100 -10.15 15.65 -20.63
CA PRO A 100 -9.48 16.81 -20.03
C PRO A 100 -9.60 16.84 -18.50
N LEU A 101 -10.77 16.46 -17.96
CA LEU A 101 -10.98 16.40 -16.51
C LEU A 101 -10.21 15.24 -15.88
N ARG A 102 -10.10 14.09 -16.57
CA ARG A 102 -9.27 12.97 -16.11
C ARG A 102 -7.81 13.40 -15.98
N MET A 103 -7.29 14.11 -16.98
CA MET A 103 -5.94 14.68 -16.97
C MET A 103 -5.74 15.63 -15.79
N SER A 104 -6.69 16.53 -15.54
CA SER A 104 -6.67 17.41 -14.35
C SER A 104 -6.67 16.62 -13.03
N GLY A 105 -7.42 15.52 -12.95
CA GLY A 105 -7.42 14.64 -11.78
C GLY A 105 -6.04 14.07 -11.47
N PHE A 106 -5.37 13.48 -12.47
CA PHE A 106 -3.99 12.99 -12.30
C PHE A 106 -2.99 14.11 -12.05
N ALA A 107 -3.17 15.30 -12.66
CA ALA A 107 -2.32 16.46 -12.40
C ALA A 107 -2.39 16.92 -10.94
N LEU A 108 -3.59 16.94 -10.35
CA LEU A 108 -3.78 17.27 -8.92
C LEU A 108 -3.11 16.24 -8.01
N MET A 109 -3.28 14.95 -8.30
CA MET A 109 -2.61 13.87 -7.55
C MET A 109 -1.08 13.99 -7.65
N LEU A 110 -0.56 14.24 -8.86
CA LEU A 110 0.87 14.43 -9.11
C LEU A 110 1.42 15.65 -8.37
N ALA A 111 0.76 16.81 -8.47
CA ALA A 111 1.18 18.04 -7.79
C ALA A 111 1.22 17.86 -6.27
N ALA A 112 0.18 17.27 -5.67
CA ALA A 112 0.14 16.97 -4.25
C ALA A 112 1.26 16.00 -3.85
N TRP A 113 1.51 14.95 -4.65
CA TRP A 113 2.55 13.97 -4.36
C TRP A 113 3.98 14.56 -4.48
N CYS A 114 4.23 15.38 -5.50
CA CYS A 114 5.48 16.13 -5.64
C CYS A 114 5.73 17.02 -4.43
N ALA A 115 4.74 17.82 -4.01
CA ALA A 115 4.87 18.72 -2.87
C ALA A 115 5.21 17.96 -1.57
N VAL A 116 4.57 16.81 -1.31
CA VAL A 116 4.89 15.98 -0.14
C VAL A 116 6.26 15.31 -0.26
N THR A 117 6.68 14.92 -1.46
CA THR A 117 8.01 14.35 -1.71
C THR A 117 9.10 15.39 -1.45
N PHE A 118 8.93 16.63 -1.91
CA PHE A 118 9.84 17.74 -1.58
C PHE A 118 9.87 18.04 -0.08
N ARG A 119 8.70 18.05 0.58
CA ARG A 119 8.63 18.19 2.03
C ARG A 119 9.41 17.09 2.74
N TRP A 120 9.27 15.83 2.33
CA TRP A 120 9.99 14.70 2.92
C TRP A 120 11.50 14.83 2.74
N ALA A 121 11.96 15.22 1.55
CA ALA A 121 13.37 15.51 1.29
C ALA A 121 13.90 16.62 2.22
N ARG A 122 13.15 17.72 2.39
CA ARG A 122 13.51 18.81 3.32
C ARG A 122 13.64 18.30 4.76
N LEU A 123 12.71 17.46 5.23
CA LEU A 123 12.80 16.90 6.59
C LEU A 123 14.05 16.03 6.77
N ILE A 124 14.42 15.22 5.77
CA ILE A 124 15.65 14.42 5.82
C ILE A 124 16.88 15.30 5.93
N LEU A 125 16.94 16.39 5.14
CA LEU A 125 18.05 17.34 5.17
C LEU A 125 18.18 18.01 6.54
N LEU A 126 17.06 18.48 7.12
CA LEU A 126 17.03 19.16 8.42
C LEU A 126 17.21 18.22 9.62
N SER A 127 17.00 16.92 9.44
CA SER A 127 17.03 15.96 10.54
C SER A 127 18.41 15.87 11.21
N PRO A 128 18.48 15.93 12.57
CA PRO A 128 19.72 15.71 13.32
C PRO A 128 20.09 14.22 13.46
N VAL A 129 19.23 13.29 13.05
CA VAL A 129 19.47 11.85 13.21
C VAL A 129 20.63 11.40 12.31
N LYS A 130 21.59 10.65 12.87
CA LYS A 130 22.74 10.12 12.11
C LYS A 130 22.33 9.07 11.07
N ASP A 131 21.50 8.11 11.47
CA ASP A 131 21.02 7.04 10.58
C ASP A 131 19.73 7.46 9.85
N LYS A 132 19.88 7.81 8.56
CA LYS A 132 18.78 8.25 7.69
C LYS A 132 18.39 7.19 6.65
N ASN A 133 18.92 5.96 6.73
CA ASN A 133 18.79 4.95 5.67
C ASN A 133 17.33 4.64 5.31
N HIS A 134 16.45 4.37 6.28
CA HIS A 134 15.03 4.13 5.99
C HIS A 134 14.32 5.37 5.44
N ALA A 135 14.71 6.57 5.86
CA ALA A 135 14.08 7.79 5.38
C ALA A 135 14.48 8.09 3.93
N GLN A 136 15.75 7.88 3.59
CA GLN A 136 16.28 7.98 2.23
C GLN A 136 15.69 6.91 1.30
N ALA A 137 15.56 5.67 1.78
CA ALA A 137 14.86 4.60 1.07
C ALA A 137 13.40 4.96 0.77
N LEU A 138 12.68 5.55 1.75
CA LEU A 138 11.33 6.08 1.51
C LEU A 138 11.33 7.22 0.50
N LEU A 139 12.29 8.15 0.55
CA LEU A 139 12.38 9.24 -0.42
C LEU A 139 12.57 8.69 -1.85
N PHE A 140 13.47 7.71 -2.01
CA PHE A 140 13.68 7.04 -3.29
C PHE A 140 12.42 6.31 -3.77
N ALA A 141 11.68 5.66 -2.87
CA ALA A 141 10.38 5.08 -3.23
C ALA A 141 9.35 6.15 -3.65
N MET A 142 9.33 7.30 -2.98
CA MET A 142 8.42 8.41 -3.29
C MET A 142 8.67 9.01 -4.69
N THR A 143 9.92 9.02 -5.18
CA THR A 143 10.22 9.41 -6.56
C THR A 143 9.63 8.44 -7.57
N GLY A 144 9.57 7.13 -7.26
CA GLY A 144 8.80 6.17 -8.06
C GLY A 144 7.31 6.51 -8.15
N GLY A 145 6.74 7.07 -7.09
CA GLY A 145 5.35 7.55 -7.08
C GLY A 145 5.14 8.76 -8.00
N ILE A 146 6.11 9.67 -8.07
CA ILE A 146 6.11 10.78 -9.04
C ILE A 146 6.14 10.22 -10.47
N LEU A 147 7.04 9.28 -10.77
CA LEU A 147 7.14 8.65 -12.10
C LEU A 147 5.83 7.97 -12.50
N SER A 148 5.24 7.19 -11.59
CA SER A 148 3.97 6.51 -11.83
C SER A 148 2.81 7.48 -12.12
N LEU A 149 2.67 8.54 -11.31
CA LEU A 149 1.65 9.57 -11.52
C LEU A 149 1.88 10.39 -12.80
N ALA A 150 3.14 10.65 -13.16
CA ALA A 150 3.48 11.28 -14.43
C ALA A 150 3.08 10.39 -15.62
N CYS A 151 3.37 9.08 -15.58
CA CYS A 151 2.90 8.14 -16.60
C CYS A 151 1.37 8.11 -16.68
N ALA A 152 0.65 8.14 -15.56
CA ALA A 152 -0.82 8.19 -15.54
C ALA A 152 -1.38 9.51 -16.13
N PHE A 153 -0.68 10.62 -15.90
CA PHE A 153 -0.97 11.91 -16.53
C PHE A 153 -0.77 11.84 -18.06
N PHE A 154 0.37 11.33 -18.54
CA PHE A 154 0.64 11.17 -19.97
C PHE A 154 -0.33 10.20 -20.64
N TRP A 155 -0.74 9.13 -19.94
CA TRP A 155 -1.81 8.25 -20.41
C TRP A 155 -3.10 9.02 -20.63
N SER A 156 -3.45 9.90 -19.69
CA SER A 156 -4.64 10.75 -19.81
C SER A 156 -4.55 11.78 -20.92
N ALA A 157 -3.32 12.23 -21.26
CA ALA A 157 -3.02 13.12 -22.37
C ALA A 157 -3.00 12.43 -23.76
N GLY A 158 -3.21 11.11 -23.82
CA GLY A 158 -3.37 10.37 -25.08
C GLY A 158 -2.26 9.36 -25.40
N VAL A 159 -1.20 9.28 -24.59
CA VAL A 159 -0.13 8.29 -24.77
C VAL A 159 -0.61 6.92 -24.27
N ARG A 160 -1.16 6.10 -25.17
CA ARG A 160 -1.86 4.85 -24.81
C ARG A 160 -1.02 3.92 -23.92
N GLU A 161 0.23 3.64 -24.27
CA GLU A 161 1.08 2.69 -23.52
C GLU A 161 1.50 3.18 -22.12
N ALA A 162 1.31 4.47 -21.81
CA ALA A 162 1.77 5.05 -20.55
C ALA A 162 1.04 4.47 -19.32
N TRP A 163 -0.15 3.87 -19.46
CA TRP A 163 -0.82 3.21 -18.33
C TRP A 163 -0.09 1.96 -17.85
N VAL A 164 0.58 1.22 -18.76
CA VAL A 164 1.36 0.02 -18.41
C VAL A 164 2.55 0.43 -17.56
N ALA A 165 3.27 1.46 -17.99
CA ALA A 165 4.37 2.07 -17.24
C ALA A 165 3.88 2.65 -15.89
N ALA A 166 2.73 3.33 -15.88
CA ALA A 166 2.14 3.87 -14.65
C ALA A 166 1.86 2.76 -13.63
N ARG A 167 1.21 1.68 -14.04
CA ARG A 167 0.94 0.49 -13.21
C ARG A 167 2.25 -0.14 -12.72
N GLN A 168 3.20 -0.38 -13.62
CA GLN A 168 4.45 -1.05 -13.28
C GLN A 168 5.26 -0.24 -12.25
N MET A 169 5.39 1.07 -12.47
CA MET A 169 6.05 1.98 -11.54
C MET A 169 5.29 2.10 -10.21
N ALA A 170 3.94 2.10 -10.24
CA ALA A 170 3.13 2.16 -9.02
C ALA A 170 3.45 1.00 -8.07
N PHE A 171 3.52 -0.23 -8.60
CA PHE A 171 3.79 -1.40 -7.76
C PHE A 171 5.26 -1.54 -7.40
N PHE A 172 6.18 -1.45 -8.38
CA PHE A 172 7.57 -1.88 -8.19
C PHE A 172 8.57 -0.76 -7.93
N ALA A 173 8.32 0.47 -8.41
CA ALA A 173 9.20 1.61 -8.09
C ALA A 173 8.68 2.41 -6.88
N PHE A 174 7.38 2.34 -6.59
CA PHE A 174 6.73 3.13 -5.55
C PHE A 174 6.27 2.30 -4.34
N LEU A 175 5.16 1.57 -4.46
CA LEU A 175 4.49 0.98 -3.30
C LEU A 175 5.35 -0.11 -2.65
N LEU A 176 5.85 -1.07 -3.43
CA LEU A 176 6.64 -2.16 -2.87
C LEU A 176 7.87 -1.64 -2.10
N PRO A 177 8.71 -0.73 -2.63
CA PRO A 177 9.81 -0.13 -1.86
C PRO A 177 9.35 0.60 -0.58
N VAL A 178 8.22 1.32 -0.60
CA VAL A 178 7.64 1.93 0.62
C VAL A 178 7.33 0.85 1.66
N PHE A 179 6.56 -0.16 1.27
CA PHE A 179 6.14 -1.23 2.17
C PHE A 179 7.35 -2.02 2.70
N LEU A 180 8.33 -2.37 1.87
CA LEU A 180 9.54 -3.08 2.27
C LEU A 180 10.36 -2.26 3.27
N THR A 181 10.51 -0.96 3.04
CA THR A 181 11.23 -0.06 3.95
C THR A 181 10.54 0.01 5.32
N VAL A 182 9.22 0.15 5.34
CA VAL A 182 8.43 0.16 6.58
C VAL A 182 8.51 -1.19 7.28
N CYS A 183 8.36 -2.31 6.57
CA CYS A 183 8.46 -3.65 7.14
C CYS A 183 9.84 -3.90 7.75
N HIS A 184 10.91 -3.60 7.02
CA HIS A 184 12.30 -3.75 7.46
C HIS A 184 12.60 -2.99 8.77
N ARG A 185 11.94 -1.85 9.00
CA ARG A 185 12.09 -1.08 10.23
C ARG A 185 11.16 -1.56 11.34
N MET A 186 9.88 -1.75 11.02
CA MET A 186 8.81 -1.87 12.00
C MET A 186 8.55 -3.32 12.44
N LEU A 187 8.68 -4.32 11.57
CA LEU A 187 8.40 -5.72 11.95
C LEU A 187 9.43 -6.22 12.98
N PRO A 188 10.74 -6.02 12.78
CA PRO A 188 11.72 -6.36 13.82
C PRO A 188 11.53 -5.58 15.12
N PHE A 189 11.20 -4.28 15.03
CA PHE A 189 10.94 -3.43 16.21
C PHE A 189 9.71 -3.88 17.00
N PHE A 190 8.62 -4.24 16.32
CA PHE A 190 7.43 -4.76 16.99
C PHE A 190 7.65 -6.15 17.55
N SER A 191 8.43 -6.98 16.86
CA SER A 191 8.78 -8.32 17.31
C SER A 191 9.63 -8.26 18.58
N SER A 192 10.61 -7.35 18.68
CA SER A 192 11.43 -7.17 19.90
C SER A 192 10.64 -6.70 21.12
N ASN A 193 9.49 -6.05 20.92
CA ASN A 193 8.64 -5.58 22.01
C ASN A 193 7.63 -6.63 22.51
N VAL A 194 7.46 -7.74 21.78
CA VAL A 194 6.41 -8.74 22.05
C VAL A 194 6.99 -10.13 22.26
N ILE A 195 7.93 -10.56 21.41
CA ILE A 195 8.53 -11.89 21.45
C ILE A 195 9.68 -11.88 22.47
N ARG A 196 9.61 -12.77 23.47
CA ARG A 196 10.68 -12.93 24.46
C ARG A 196 11.97 -13.42 23.81
N SER A 197 13.11 -12.92 24.28
CA SER A 197 14.45 -13.30 23.78
C SER A 197 14.60 -13.15 22.27
N TYR A 198 14.07 -12.05 21.72
CA TYR A 198 14.16 -11.74 20.30
C TYR A 198 15.39 -10.89 19.97
N THR A 199 16.24 -11.37 19.08
CA THR A 199 17.37 -10.61 18.53
C THR A 199 16.95 -9.90 17.26
N VAL A 200 17.13 -8.57 17.23
CA VAL A 200 16.75 -7.76 16.06
C VAL A 200 17.68 -8.07 14.90
N TRP A 201 17.13 -8.69 13.85
CA TRP A 201 17.85 -9.00 12.62
C TRP A 201 17.27 -8.22 11.43
N ARG A 202 18.00 -7.21 10.94
CA ARG A 202 17.58 -6.34 9.82
C ARG A 202 18.78 -5.65 9.13
N PRO A 203 19.68 -6.42 8.51
CA PRO A 203 20.89 -5.84 7.92
C PRO A 203 20.55 -4.93 6.72
N TYR A 204 21.19 -3.77 6.62
CA TYR A 204 20.86 -2.78 5.57
C TYR A 204 21.15 -3.26 4.14
N TRP A 205 22.10 -4.17 3.94
CA TRP A 205 22.34 -4.76 2.63
C TRP A 205 21.11 -5.50 2.09
N LEU A 206 20.30 -6.10 2.98
CA LEU A 206 19.09 -6.82 2.62
C LEU A 206 18.01 -5.85 2.14
N LEU A 207 17.84 -4.72 2.84
CA LEU A 207 16.95 -3.65 2.39
C LEU A 207 17.38 -3.09 1.03
N ASN A 208 18.68 -2.85 0.84
CA ASN A 208 19.21 -2.34 -0.42
C ASN A 208 19.00 -3.34 -1.57
N LEU A 209 19.21 -4.64 -1.33
CA LEU A 209 18.93 -5.71 -2.27
C LEU A 209 17.45 -5.69 -2.69
N TRP A 210 16.54 -5.61 -1.71
CA TRP A 210 15.10 -5.57 -1.95
C TRP A 210 14.66 -4.36 -2.77
N ILE A 211 15.11 -3.16 -2.41
CA ILE A 211 14.77 -1.93 -3.12
C ILE A 211 15.38 -1.95 -4.53
N GLY A 212 16.65 -2.32 -4.66
CA GLY A 212 17.33 -2.42 -5.95
C GLY A 212 16.65 -3.43 -6.89
N SER A 213 16.29 -4.61 -6.38
CA SER A 213 15.56 -5.63 -7.15
C SER A 213 14.16 -5.16 -7.52
N SER A 214 13.47 -4.45 -6.62
CA SER A 214 12.15 -3.87 -6.89
C SER A 214 12.20 -2.87 -8.05
N TRP A 215 13.19 -1.98 -8.06
CA TRP A 215 13.39 -1.04 -9.17
C TRP A 215 13.83 -1.74 -10.46
N ALA A 216 14.71 -2.74 -10.37
CA ALA A 216 15.08 -3.55 -11.52
C ALA A 216 13.83 -4.19 -12.15
N LEU A 217 12.96 -4.81 -11.35
CA LEU A 217 11.68 -5.37 -11.80
C LEU A 217 10.73 -4.33 -12.40
N ALA A 218 10.77 -3.08 -11.92
CA ALA A 218 9.99 -2.00 -12.50
C ALA A 218 10.41 -1.73 -13.96
N PHE A 219 11.71 -1.76 -14.25
CA PHE A 219 12.24 -1.54 -15.60
C PHE A 219 12.19 -2.79 -16.48
N THR A 220 12.58 -3.95 -15.96
CA THR A 220 12.55 -5.20 -16.74
C THR A 220 11.13 -5.54 -17.18
N GLY A 221 10.11 -5.24 -16.35
CA GLY A 221 8.70 -5.42 -16.70
C GLY A 221 8.16 -4.47 -17.76
N ILE A 222 8.87 -3.38 -18.05
CA ILE A 222 8.57 -2.49 -19.18
C ILE A 222 9.33 -2.95 -20.43
N LEU A 223 10.57 -3.42 -20.25
CA LEU A 223 11.44 -3.88 -21.33
C LEU A 223 11.22 -5.35 -21.73
N GLU A 224 10.34 -6.06 -21.00
CA GLU A 224 10.01 -7.48 -21.17
C GLU A 224 11.22 -8.42 -21.06
N TRP A 225 12.14 -8.12 -20.13
CA TRP A 225 13.35 -8.93 -19.89
C TRP A 225 13.05 -10.14 -18.98
N HIS A 226 12.30 -11.11 -19.51
CA HIS A 226 11.75 -12.24 -18.74
C HIS A 226 12.80 -13.09 -18.00
N VAL A 227 14.00 -13.29 -18.57
CA VAL A 227 15.06 -14.06 -17.89
C VAL A 227 15.55 -13.35 -16.63
N VAL A 228 15.75 -12.03 -16.73
CA VAL A 228 16.18 -11.21 -15.57
C VAL A 228 15.07 -11.19 -14.53
N GLU A 229 13.81 -11.07 -14.95
CA GLU A 229 12.66 -11.16 -14.04
C GLU A 229 12.57 -12.49 -13.31
N ALA A 230 12.74 -13.61 -14.03
CA ALA A 230 12.68 -14.94 -13.44
C ALA A 230 13.75 -15.11 -12.35
N VAL A 231 14.99 -14.73 -12.63
CA VAL A 231 16.11 -14.80 -11.67
C VAL A 231 15.85 -13.92 -10.46
N LEU A 232 15.49 -12.64 -10.67
CA LEU A 232 15.23 -11.71 -9.57
C LEU A 232 14.04 -12.17 -8.73
N ALA A 233 12.96 -12.63 -9.35
CA ALA A 233 11.77 -13.11 -8.66
C ALA A 233 12.06 -14.38 -7.83
N SER A 234 12.80 -15.36 -8.38
CA SER A 234 13.21 -16.54 -7.62
C SER A 234 14.07 -16.17 -6.41
N MET A 235 15.06 -15.28 -6.58
CA MET A 235 15.91 -14.81 -5.49
C MET A 235 15.11 -14.07 -4.41
N LEU A 236 14.20 -13.18 -4.82
CA LEU A 236 13.33 -12.45 -3.89
C LEU A 236 12.39 -13.39 -3.13
N SER A 237 11.80 -14.39 -3.80
CA SER A 237 10.92 -15.37 -3.14
C SER A 237 11.63 -16.09 -2.00
N LEU A 238 12.85 -16.57 -2.24
CA LEU A 238 13.69 -17.23 -1.23
C LEU A 238 14.12 -16.24 -0.12
N SER A 239 14.49 -15.01 -0.50
CA SER A 239 14.86 -13.95 0.46
C SER A 239 13.72 -13.64 1.44
N PHE A 240 12.49 -13.51 0.94
CA PHE A 240 11.32 -13.23 1.76
C PHE A 240 10.89 -14.43 2.60
N ALA A 241 11.00 -15.65 2.09
CA ALA A 241 10.76 -16.87 2.86
C ALA A 241 11.72 -16.98 4.06
N ASN A 242 13.04 -16.85 3.81
CA ASN A 242 14.06 -16.86 4.85
C ASN A 242 13.87 -15.72 5.86
N THR A 243 13.54 -14.52 5.38
CA THR A 243 13.30 -13.37 6.26
C THR A 243 12.06 -13.58 7.14
N SER A 244 10.97 -14.11 6.58
CA SER A 244 9.73 -14.39 7.33
C SER A 244 9.99 -15.39 8.45
N TRP A 245 10.79 -16.43 8.17
CA TRP A 245 11.23 -17.38 9.18
C TRP A 245 12.13 -16.72 10.24
N ARG A 246 13.19 -16.00 9.84
CA ARG A 246 14.13 -15.33 10.77
C ARG A 246 13.45 -14.28 11.64
N TRP A 247 12.50 -13.54 11.11
CA TRP A 247 11.73 -12.58 11.89
C TRP A 247 10.75 -13.23 12.85
N GLY A 248 10.55 -14.54 12.77
CA GLY A 248 9.80 -15.32 13.76
C GLY A 248 8.31 -15.40 13.45
N LEU A 249 7.92 -15.58 12.19
CA LEU A 249 6.52 -15.75 11.76
C LEU A 249 5.69 -16.63 12.71
N PHE A 250 6.17 -17.82 13.06
CA PHE A 250 5.42 -18.73 13.94
C PHE A 250 5.30 -18.21 15.38
N ARG A 251 6.38 -17.63 15.93
CA ARG A 251 6.36 -17.00 17.26
C ARG A 251 5.45 -15.77 17.31
N SER A 252 5.27 -15.09 16.17
CA SER A 252 4.39 -13.92 16.09
C SER A 252 2.91 -14.25 16.30
N LEU A 253 2.50 -15.50 16.08
CA LEU A 253 1.10 -15.95 16.15
C LEU A 253 0.50 -15.86 17.56
N GLU A 254 1.33 -15.81 18.60
CA GLU A 254 0.91 -15.61 19.99
C GLU A 254 0.26 -14.24 20.22
N ASN A 255 0.58 -13.24 19.40
CA ASN A 255 -0.01 -11.91 19.47
C ASN A 255 -0.68 -11.55 18.15
N ARG A 256 -2.02 -11.43 18.15
CA ARG A 256 -2.81 -11.19 16.93
C ARG A 256 -2.34 -9.97 16.12
N LEU A 257 -2.06 -8.82 16.75
CA LEU A 257 -1.61 -7.64 16.01
C LEU A 257 -0.23 -7.81 15.40
N LEU A 258 0.65 -8.60 16.04
CA LEU A 258 1.94 -8.93 15.47
C LEU A 258 1.79 -9.95 14.34
N ALA A 259 0.99 -11.00 14.55
CA ALA A 259 0.63 -12.01 13.56
C ALA A 259 0.09 -11.37 12.28
N MET A 260 -0.79 -10.35 12.40
CA MET A 260 -1.33 -9.61 11.26
C MET A 260 -0.25 -8.95 10.39
N LEU A 261 0.92 -8.64 10.94
CA LEU A 261 1.99 -8.04 10.15
C LEU A 261 2.86 -9.11 9.50
N HIS A 262 3.16 -10.18 10.24
CA HIS A 262 4.00 -11.28 9.74
C HIS A 262 3.29 -12.13 8.69
N LEU A 263 2.01 -12.44 8.87
CA LEU A 263 1.20 -13.17 7.89
C LEU A 263 1.07 -12.39 6.58
N SER A 264 0.87 -11.06 6.67
CA SER A 264 0.90 -10.19 5.50
C SER A 264 2.28 -10.22 4.83
N PHE A 265 3.38 -10.06 5.57
CA PHE A 265 4.73 -10.09 5.00
C PHE A 265 5.06 -11.42 4.31
N ALA A 266 4.60 -12.54 4.85
CA ALA A 266 4.83 -13.87 4.28
C ALA A 266 4.29 -14.02 2.84
N TRP A 267 3.27 -13.23 2.45
CA TRP A 267 2.79 -13.20 1.07
C TRP A 267 3.85 -12.82 0.05
N LEU A 268 4.87 -12.04 0.42
CA LEU A 268 5.92 -11.65 -0.52
C LEU A 268 6.65 -12.86 -1.11
N SER A 269 6.84 -13.94 -0.34
CA SER A 269 7.41 -15.17 -0.89
C SER A 269 6.51 -15.76 -1.99
N VAL A 270 5.20 -15.81 -1.75
CA VAL A 270 4.19 -16.30 -2.70
C VAL A 270 4.11 -15.40 -3.93
N VAL A 271 4.10 -14.08 -3.75
CA VAL A 271 4.08 -13.09 -4.84
C VAL A 271 5.23 -13.33 -5.80
N PHE A 272 6.45 -13.44 -5.27
CA PHE A 272 7.64 -13.58 -6.11
C PHE A 272 7.81 -15.00 -6.66
N ALA A 273 7.26 -16.02 -6.00
CA ALA A 273 7.11 -17.34 -6.60
C ALA A 273 6.18 -17.31 -7.81
N LEU A 274 5.02 -16.64 -7.70
CA LEU A 274 4.10 -16.44 -8.82
C LEU A 274 4.74 -15.61 -9.94
N GLN A 275 5.48 -14.54 -9.61
CA GLN A 275 6.23 -13.76 -10.62
C GLN A 275 7.23 -14.64 -11.37
N ALA A 276 8.00 -15.48 -10.66
CA ALA A 276 8.96 -16.39 -11.30
C ALA A 276 8.24 -17.38 -12.22
N VAL A 277 7.15 -18.01 -11.75
CA VAL A 277 6.32 -18.92 -12.56
C VAL A 277 5.82 -18.25 -13.85
N SER A 278 5.34 -17.00 -13.75
CA SER A 278 4.92 -16.22 -14.91
C SER A 278 6.09 -15.91 -15.85
N ALA A 279 7.25 -15.56 -15.32
CA ALA A 279 8.45 -15.22 -16.10
C ALA A 279 9.05 -16.44 -16.82
N PHE A 280 8.81 -17.66 -16.31
CA PHE A 280 9.11 -18.92 -17.00
C PHE A 280 8.05 -19.29 -18.08
N GLY A 281 7.08 -18.42 -18.34
CA GLY A 281 6.11 -18.58 -19.43
C GLY A 281 4.82 -19.30 -19.03
N VAL A 282 4.60 -19.60 -17.75
CA VAL A 282 3.34 -20.22 -17.30
C VAL A 282 2.24 -19.15 -17.21
N PRO A 283 1.12 -19.28 -17.95
CA PRO A 283 0.07 -18.28 -17.94
C PRO A 283 -0.72 -18.32 -16.64
N ILE A 284 -0.45 -17.37 -15.75
CA ILE A 284 -1.16 -17.21 -14.46
C ILE A 284 -1.99 -15.92 -14.40
N GLY A 285 -2.16 -15.25 -15.53
CA GLY A 285 -2.91 -14.01 -15.67
C GLY A 285 -2.46 -12.95 -14.66
N SER A 286 -3.42 -12.37 -13.93
CA SER A 286 -3.15 -11.33 -12.94
C SER A 286 -2.91 -11.88 -11.52
N ALA A 287 -2.59 -13.17 -11.37
CA ALA A 287 -2.41 -13.82 -10.07
C ALA A 287 -1.34 -13.13 -9.20
N MET A 288 -0.14 -12.90 -9.75
CA MET A 288 0.96 -12.24 -9.04
C MET A 288 0.55 -10.86 -8.52
N ILE A 289 -0.03 -10.01 -9.38
CA ILE A 289 -0.33 -8.63 -8.98
C ILE A 289 -1.42 -8.57 -7.92
N HIS A 290 -2.39 -9.50 -7.93
CA HIS A 290 -3.41 -9.59 -6.89
C HIS A 290 -2.89 -10.22 -5.60
N ALA A 291 -1.96 -11.16 -5.67
CA ALA A 291 -1.22 -11.62 -4.49
C ALA A 291 -0.45 -10.45 -3.85
N LEU A 292 0.17 -9.58 -4.66
CA LEU A 292 0.90 -8.40 -4.18
C LEU A 292 -0.06 -7.36 -3.59
N ALA A 293 -1.10 -6.99 -4.33
CA ALA A 293 -2.01 -5.91 -3.96
C ALA A 293 -2.95 -6.29 -2.82
N LEU A 294 -3.57 -7.48 -2.87
CA LEU A 294 -4.56 -7.93 -1.88
C LEU A 294 -3.89 -8.72 -0.77
N GLY A 295 -3.12 -9.75 -1.14
CA GLY A 295 -2.46 -10.67 -0.21
C GLY A 295 -1.45 -9.97 0.69
N PHE A 296 -0.51 -9.22 0.11
CA PHE A 296 0.50 -8.46 0.86
C PHE A 296 0.02 -7.05 1.25
N MET A 297 -0.09 -6.12 0.29
CA MET A 297 -0.26 -4.70 0.59
C MET A 297 -1.59 -4.39 1.29
N GLY A 298 -2.69 -4.98 0.83
CA GLY A 298 -4.03 -4.79 1.39
C GLY A 298 -4.15 -5.31 2.81
N THR A 299 -3.74 -6.57 3.05
CA THR A 299 -3.77 -7.11 4.42
C THR A 299 -2.76 -6.42 5.34
N MET A 300 -1.58 -6.03 4.83
CA MET A 300 -0.59 -5.26 5.58
C MET A 300 -1.15 -3.89 5.98
N LEU A 301 -1.84 -3.20 5.06
CA LEU A 301 -2.54 -1.95 5.36
C LEU A 301 -3.55 -2.17 6.49
N VAL A 302 -4.39 -3.20 6.41
CA VAL A 302 -5.38 -3.51 7.46
C VAL A 302 -4.70 -3.73 8.81
N GLY A 303 -3.65 -4.55 8.88
CA GLY A 303 -2.91 -4.81 10.11
C GLY A 303 -2.23 -3.56 10.68
N PHE A 304 -1.51 -2.83 9.83
CA PHE A 304 -0.72 -1.68 10.25
C PHE A 304 -1.61 -0.50 10.65
N VAL A 305 -2.62 -0.17 9.83
CA VAL A 305 -3.56 0.92 10.11
C VAL A 305 -4.37 0.62 11.35
N SER A 306 -4.87 -0.61 11.56
CA SER A 306 -5.57 -0.95 12.80
C SER A 306 -4.71 -0.75 14.04
N ARG A 307 -3.45 -1.19 14.01
CA ARG A 307 -2.51 -0.97 15.12
C ARG A 307 -2.28 0.52 15.39
N VAL A 308 -2.02 1.31 14.35
CA VAL A 308 -1.77 2.76 14.44
C VAL A 308 -3.01 3.50 14.96
N SER A 309 -4.20 3.12 14.48
CA SER A 309 -5.46 3.69 14.92
C SER A 309 -5.75 3.41 16.39
N PHE A 310 -5.47 2.21 16.89
CA PHE A 310 -5.57 1.92 18.33
C PHE A 310 -4.56 2.72 19.15
N GLY A 311 -3.29 2.72 18.73
CA GLY A 311 -2.22 3.44 19.44
C GLY A 311 -2.45 4.95 19.54
N HIS A 312 -2.88 5.60 18.47
CA HIS A 312 -3.15 7.05 18.47
C HIS A 312 -4.50 7.44 19.09
N SER A 313 -5.42 6.49 19.27
CA SER A 313 -6.70 6.75 19.93
C SER A 313 -6.70 6.41 21.42
N GLY A 314 -5.56 6.02 22.00
CA GLY A 314 -5.45 5.63 23.40
C GLY A 314 -6.16 4.31 23.72
N ARG A 315 -6.49 3.50 22.71
CA ARG A 315 -7.15 2.21 22.89
C ARG A 315 -6.10 1.10 23.15
N PRO A 316 -6.48 0.03 23.86
CA PRO A 316 -5.59 -1.12 24.04
C PRO A 316 -5.10 -1.67 22.69
N LEU A 317 -3.82 -1.99 22.60
CA LEU A 317 -3.21 -2.62 21.42
C LEU A 317 -3.54 -4.11 21.36
N GLN A 318 -4.82 -4.42 21.22
CA GLN A 318 -5.35 -5.79 21.14
C GLN A 318 -6.37 -5.90 20.00
N ALA A 319 -6.20 -6.90 19.14
CA ALA A 319 -7.18 -7.19 18.09
C ALA A 319 -8.36 -7.98 18.66
N SER A 320 -9.56 -7.42 18.55
CA SER A 320 -10.81 -8.12 18.88
C SER A 320 -11.00 -9.36 18.00
N ASN A 321 -11.86 -10.29 18.44
CA ASN A 321 -12.21 -11.47 17.65
C ASN A 321 -12.76 -11.06 16.27
N ALA A 322 -13.61 -10.04 16.22
CA ALA A 322 -14.17 -9.55 14.96
C ALA A 322 -13.09 -9.05 13.99
N LEU A 323 -12.15 -8.22 14.46
CA LEU A 323 -11.06 -7.72 13.62
C LEU A 323 -10.16 -8.86 13.12
N TRP A 324 -9.88 -9.83 13.99
CA TRP A 324 -9.07 -11.00 13.65
C TRP A 324 -9.75 -11.88 12.59
N CYS A 325 -11.04 -12.16 12.73
CA CYS A 325 -11.81 -12.92 11.75
C CYS A 325 -11.88 -12.20 10.39
N ILE A 326 -12.13 -10.89 10.38
CA ILE A 326 -12.11 -10.09 9.14
C ILE A 326 -10.75 -10.18 8.46
N TYR A 327 -9.67 -10.04 9.23
CA TYR A 327 -8.31 -10.12 8.72
C TYR A 327 -7.98 -11.49 8.09
N LEU A 328 -8.31 -12.59 8.77
CA LEU A 328 -8.10 -13.93 8.22
C LEU A 328 -8.96 -14.17 6.97
N ALA A 329 -10.22 -13.70 6.98
CA ALA A 329 -11.10 -13.80 5.83
C ALA A 329 -10.58 -13.01 4.61
N LEU A 330 -9.89 -11.88 4.81
CA LEU A 330 -9.24 -11.14 3.73
C LEU A 330 -8.13 -11.96 3.05
N HIS A 331 -7.37 -12.77 3.80
CA HIS A 331 -6.39 -13.69 3.19
C HIS A 331 -7.07 -14.77 2.34
N ILE A 332 -8.20 -15.31 2.80
CA ILE A 332 -8.99 -16.28 2.03
C ILE A 332 -9.51 -15.63 0.75
N ALA A 333 -10.05 -14.40 0.84
CA ALA A 333 -10.52 -13.65 -0.32
C ALA A 333 -9.39 -13.35 -1.33
N ALA A 334 -8.19 -13.00 -0.84
CA ALA A 334 -7.02 -12.82 -1.68
C ALA A 334 -6.59 -14.12 -2.37
N LEU A 335 -6.61 -15.26 -1.65
CA LEU A 335 -6.31 -16.57 -2.22
C LEU A 335 -7.33 -16.95 -3.30
N LEU A 336 -8.63 -16.79 -3.04
CA LEU A 336 -9.68 -17.02 -4.03
C LEU A 336 -9.46 -16.16 -5.29
N ARG A 337 -9.06 -14.89 -5.11
CA ARG A 337 -8.75 -14.00 -6.23
C ARG A 337 -7.53 -14.49 -7.03
N VAL A 338 -6.48 -14.99 -6.37
CA VAL A 338 -5.29 -15.56 -7.01
C VAL A 338 -5.66 -16.81 -7.80
N VAL A 339 -6.41 -17.73 -7.20
CA VAL A 339 -6.87 -18.95 -7.87
C VAL A 339 -7.74 -18.61 -9.07
N ALA A 340 -8.67 -17.66 -8.94
CA ALA A 340 -9.51 -17.21 -10.06
C ALA A 340 -8.70 -16.68 -11.26
N SER A 341 -7.53 -16.06 -11.04
CA SER A 341 -6.63 -15.67 -12.12
C SER A 341 -5.96 -16.85 -12.81
N VAL A 342 -5.55 -17.86 -12.04
CA VAL A 342 -4.84 -19.04 -12.56
C VAL A 342 -5.80 -19.95 -13.33
N THR A 343 -7.02 -20.15 -12.82
CA THR A 343 -8.03 -21.01 -13.43
C THR A 343 -8.92 -20.30 -14.44
N ALA A 344 -8.76 -18.98 -14.59
CA ALA A 344 -9.58 -18.12 -15.43
C ALA A 344 -11.10 -18.29 -15.19
N THR A 345 -11.54 -18.47 -13.95
CA THR A 345 -12.93 -18.78 -13.59
C THR A 345 -13.73 -17.50 -13.23
N PRO A 346 -14.67 -17.03 -14.08
CA PRO A 346 -15.35 -15.74 -13.86
C PRO A 346 -16.18 -15.67 -12.57
N GLN A 347 -16.85 -16.77 -12.20
CA GLN A 347 -17.67 -16.84 -10.98
C GLN A 347 -16.81 -16.66 -9.73
N MET A 348 -15.64 -17.31 -9.68
CA MET A 348 -14.70 -17.15 -8.57
C MET A 348 -14.18 -15.71 -8.47
N LEU A 349 -13.99 -15.04 -9.62
CA LEU A 349 -13.62 -13.63 -9.65
C LEU A 349 -14.70 -12.76 -8.99
N GLN A 350 -15.98 -12.94 -9.37
CA GLN A 350 -17.10 -12.20 -8.77
C GLN A 350 -17.23 -12.47 -7.26
N TRP A 351 -17.10 -13.73 -6.85
CA TRP A 351 -17.15 -14.10 -5.43
C TRP A 351 -16.01 -13.47 -4.63
N SER A 352 -14.79 -13.55 -5.15
CA SER A 352 -13.62 -12.95 -4.51
C SER A 352 -13.77 -11.43 -4.35
N ALA A 353 -14.30 -10.74 -5.37
CA ALA A 353 -14.55 -9.31 -5.34
C ALA A 353 -15.64 -8.93 -4.33
N SER A 354 -16.75 -9.67 -4.31
CA SER A 354 -17.86 -9.46 -3.35
C SER A 354 -17.41 -9.68 -1.91
N ILE A 355 -16.72 -10.80 -1.65
CA ILE A 355 -16.21 -11.13 -0.31
C ILE A 355 -15.21 -10.07 0.14
N TRP A 356 -14.26 -9.68 -0.73
CA TRP A 356 -13.30 -8.63 -0.42
C TRP A 356 -13.97 -7.31 -0.09
N LEU A 357 -14.94 -6.87 -0.91
CA LEU A 357 -15.69 -5.63 -0.69
C LEU A 357 -16.42 -5.64 0.67
N LEU A 358 -17.14 -6.72 0.97
CA LEU A 358 -17.87 -6.85 2.24
C LEU A 358 -16.92 -6.79 3.45
N LEU A 359 -15.80 -7.50 3.39
CA LEU A 359 -14.82 -7.54 4.48
C LEU A 359 -14.10 -6.20 4.67
N ILE A 360 -13.72 -5.53 3.58
CA ILE A 360 -13.04 -4.24 3.70
C ILE A 360 -14.00 -3.16 4.21
N LEU A 361 -15.27 -3.18 3.79
CA LEU A 361 -16.30 -2.28 4.34
C LEU A 361 -16.57 -2.56 5.82
N ALA A 362 -16.59 -3.84 6.23
CA ALA A 362 -16.72 -4.20 7.64
C ALA A 362 -15.53 -3.69 8.46
N TRP A 363 -14.30 -3.85 7.97
CA TRP A 363 -13.10 -3.28 8.60
C TRP A 363 -13.18 -1.75 8.69
N ILE A 364 -13.60 -1.07 7.63
CA ILE A 364 -13.80 0.39 7.63
C ILE A 364 -14.84 0.79 8.66
N GLY A 365 -15.94 0.04 8.79
CA GLY A 365 -16.97 0.26 9.83
C GLY A 365 -16.40 0.21 11.25
N LEU A 366 -15.38 -0.63 11.50
CA LEU A 366 -14.67 -0.68 12.79
C LEU A 366 -13.70 0.50 12.97
N MET A 367 -13.05 0.97 11.91
CA MET A 367 -11.99 1.99 11.99
C MET A 367 -12.51 3.42 11.90
N LEU A 368 -13.51 3.69 11.06
CA LEU A 368 -13.99 5.04 10.78
C LEU A 368 -14.47 5.81 12.03
N PRO A 369 -15.22 5.18 12.97
CA PRO A 369 -15.65 5.86 14.19
C PRO A 369 -14.48 6.36 15.06
N ILE A 370 -13.32 5.69 14.99
CA ILE A 370 -12.11 6.07 15.74
C ILE A 370 -11.64 7.47 15.36
N TYR A 371 -11.67 7.80 14.06
CA TYR A 371 -11.18 9.08 13.57
C TYR A 371 -12.13 10.24 13.87
N LEU A 372 -13.40 9.93 14.15
CA LEU A 372 -14.46 10.91 14.40
C LEU A 372 -14.75 11.12 15.90
N THR A 373 -14.25 10.24 16.77
CA THR A 373 -14.46 10.29 18.23
C THR A 373 -13.23 10.85 18.96
N PRO A 374 -13.39 11.41 20.18
CA PRO A 374 -12.25 11.77 21.02
C PRO A 374 -11.41 10.53 21.33
N ARG A 375 -10.16 10.74 21.76
CA ARG A 375 -9.34 9.64 22.24
C ARG A 375 -9.97 9.01 23.48
N ALA A 376 -9.81 7.70 23.62
CA ALA A 376 -10.35 6.95 24.75
C ALA A 376 -9.66 7.28 26.09
N ASP A 377 -8.41 7.78 26.02
CA ASP A 377 -7.60 8.17 27.18
C ASP A 377 -7.77 9.65 27.58
N GLY A 378 -8.68 10.40 26.93
CA GLY A 378 -8.93 11.81 27.21
C GLY A 378 -7.82 12.78 26.82
N GLN A 379 -6.71 12.30 26.24
CA GLN A 379 -5.61 13.15 25.81
C GLN A 379 -5.96 13.94 24.54
N ALA A 380 -5.17 14.99 24.27
CA ALA A 380 -5.24 15.69 22.99
C ALA A 380 -4.83 14.78 21.83
N GLY A 381 -5.57 14.84 20.73
CA GLY A 381 -5.23 14.15 19.48
C GLY A 381 -6.42 13.64 18.71
#